data_AF-A0A932Y7W5-F1
#
_entry.id   AF-A0A932Y7W5-F1
#
_cell.length_a   1.000
_cell.length_b   1.000
_cell.length_c   1.000
_cell.angle_alpha   90.00
_cell.angle_beta   90.00
_cell.angle_gamma   90.00
#
_symmetry.space_group_name_H-M   'P 1'
#
loop_
_entity.id
_entity.type
_entity.pdbx_description
1 polymer ?
#
loop_
_entity_poly.entity_id
_entity_poly.type
_entity_poly.pdbx_seq_one_letter_code
_entity_poly.pdbx_strand_id
1 'polypeptide(L)'
;MKKVREFNFSKARRVTPAETSKFRKAIEKTFHVKRAHRGRPPKGRDKYREIYIRLHPKALEWARAQAKRRGIGYQTFINETLLHHAI
;
A
#
# COMPACT_ATOMS: atom_id res chain seq x y z
N MET A 1 -36.04 -11.45 -4.30
CA MET A 1 -35.46 -10.08 -4.36
C MET A 1 -35.66 -9.53 -5.77
N LYS A 2 -36.25 -8.33 -5.94
CA LYS A 2 -36.40 -7.71 -7.26
C LYS A 2 -35.00 -7.47 -7.85
N LYS A 3 -34.70 -8.04 -9.03
CA LYS A 3 -33.47 -7.75 -9.77
C LYS A 3 -33.41 -6.24 -9.98
N VAL A 4 -32.36 -5.60 -9.46
CA VAL A 4 -32.14 -4.17 -9.63
C VAL A 4 -32.04 -3.92 -11.14
N ARG A 5 -32.98 -3.13 -11.67
CA ARG A 5 -32.94 -2.66 -13.07
C ARG A 5 -31.62 -1.93 -13.28
N GLU A 6 -31.00 -2.14 -14.43
CA GLU A 6 -29.71 -1.55 -14.80
C GLU A 6 -29.65 -0.05 -14.42
N PHE A 7 -28.51 0.36 -13.88
CA PHE A 7 -28.31 1.72 -13.41
C PHE A 7 -28.43 2.70 -14.59
N ASN A 8 -29.37 3.65 -14.51
CA ASN A 8 -29.53 4.63 -15.57
C ASN A 8 -28.44 5.72 -15.49
N PHE A 9 -27.40 5.55 -16.31
CA PHE A 9 -26.29 6.49 -16.40
C PHE A 9 -26.68 7.86 -16.98
N SER A 10 -27.85 8.03 -17.63
CA SER A 10 -28.28 9.35 -18.11
C SER A 10 -28.50 10.36 -16.98
N LYS A 11 -28.71 9.87 -15.76
CA LYS A 11 -28.84 10.70 -14.54
C LYS A 11 -27.53 10.83 -13.77
N ALA A 12 -26.45 10.21 -14.22
CA ALA A 12 -25.16 10.27 -13.54
C ALA A 12 -24.54 11.67 -13.74
N ARG A 13 -24.15 12.31 -12.63
CA ARG A 13 -23.44 13.58 -12.63
C ARG A 13 -22.08 13.42 -11.97
N ARG A 14 -21.06 14.09 -12.52
CA ARG A 14 -19.74 14.18 -11.90
C ARG A 14 -19.81 15.02 -10.64
N VAL A 15 -19.34 14.45 -9.53
CA VAL A 15 -19.24 15.15 -8.25
C VAL A 15 -18.04 16.09 -8.29
N THR A 16 -18.24 17.33 -7.85
CA THR A 16 -17.18 18.34 -7.78
C THR A 16 -16.27 18.11 -6.56
N PRO A 17 -15.04 18.67 -6.56
CA PRO A 17 -14.15 18.61 -5.40
C PRO A 17 -14.77 19.23 -4.14
N ALA A 18 -15.52 20.33 -4.29
CA ALA A 18 -16.20 21.01 -3.19
C ALA A 18 -17.28 20.13 -2.55
N GLU A 19 -18.10 19.46 -3.36
CA GLU A 19 -19.10 18.50 -2.88
C GLU A 19 -18.45 17.32 -2.17
N THR A 20 -17.37 16.78 -2.76
CA THR A 20 -16.59 15.70 -2.13
C THR A 20 -16.07 16.09 -0.75
N SER A 21 -15.59 17.34 -0.58
CA SER A 21 -15.15 17.86 0.71
C SER A 21 -16.30 17.96 1.72
N LYS A 22 -17.47 18.45 1.30
CA LYS A 22 -18.68 18.49 2.13
C LYS A 22 -19.11 17.09 2.57
N PHE A 23 -19.10 16.11 1.66
CA PHE A 23 -19.44 14.72 1.98
C PHE A 23 -18.45 14.09 2.97
N ARG A 24 -17.14 14.37 2.83
CA ARG A 24 -16.14 13.91 3.81
C ARG A 24 -16.44 14.43 5.21
N LYS A 25 -16.67 15.74 5.35
CA LYS A 25 -17.02 16.37 6.63
C LYS A 25 -18.32 15.81 7.22
N ALA A 26 -19.33 15.56 6.38
CA ALA A 26 -20.59 14.99 6.82
C ALA A 26 -20.40 13.59 7.41
N ILE A 27 -19.64 12.71 6.74
CA ILE A 27 -19.32 11.35 7.23
C ILE A 27 -18.61 11.43 8.58
N GLU A 28 -17.57 12.26 8.69
CA GLU A 28 -16.80 12.40 9.95
C GLU A 28 -17.67 12.90 11.10
N LYS A 29 -18.59 13.83 10.82
CA LYS A 29 -19.55 14.34 11.80
C LYS A 29 -20.56 13.27 12.24
N THR A 30 -21.11 12.50 11.30
CA THR A 30 -22.15 11.50 11.58
C THR A 30 -21.60 10.29 12.32
N PHE A 31 -20.43 9.80 11.92
CA PHE A 31 -19.86 8.57 12.47
C PHE A 31 -18.82 8.82 13.57
N HIS A 32 -18.48 10.09 13.85
CA HIS A 32 -17.46 10.47 14.83
C HIS A 32 -16.08 9.82 14.62
N VAL A 33 -15.79 9.38 13.39
CA VAL A 33 -14.51 8.77 12.99
C VAL A 33 -13.87 9.64 11.93
N LYS A 34 -12.59 10.00 12.12
CA LYS A 34 -11.79 10.64 11.08
C LYS A 34 -11.60 9.68 9.93
N ARG A 35 -11.84 10.13 8.71
CA ARG A 35 -11.74 9.25 7.55
C ARG A 35 -10.26 8.98 7.26
N ALA A 36 -9.87 7.70 7.25
CA ALA A 36 -8.49 7.31 6.96
C ALA A 36 -8.04 7.87 5.60
N HIS A 37 -6.80 8.36 5.54
CA HIS A 37 -6.20 8.82 4.30
C HIS A 37 -6.16 7.66 3.31
N ARG A 38 -6.89 7.81 2.19
CA ARG A 38 -6.87 6.83 1.10
C ARG A 38 -5.69 7.15 0.19
N GLY A 39 -4.68 6.28 0.19
CA GLY A 39 -3.48 6.43 -0.62
C GLY A 39 -2.40 5.44 -0.18
N ARG A 40 -1.22 5.51 -0.79
CA ARG A 40 -0.06 4.74 -0.31
C ARG A 40 0.23 5.15 1.14
N PRO A 41 0.39 4.21 2.09
CA PRO A 41 0.79 4.55 3.44
C PRO A 41 2.05 5.42 3.45
N PRO A 42 2.16 6.41 4.35
CA PRO A 42 3.37 7.20 4.47
C PRO A 42 4.55 6.28 4.79
N LYS A 43 5.69 6.47 4.12
CA LYS A 43 6.91 5.73 4.44
C LYS A 43 7.37 6.11 5.87
N GLY A 44 7.66 5.13 6.71
CA GLY A 44 8.09 5.32 8.10
C GLY A 44 9.46 6.00 8.25
N ARG A 45 9.94 6.13 9.51
CA ARG A 45 11.22 6.77 9.85
C ARG A 45 12.44 6.00 9.31
N ASP A 46 12.33 4.67 9.25
CA ASP A 46 13.37 3.79 8.73
C ASP A 46 13.31 3.73 7.21
N LYS A 47 13.67 4.84 6.56
CA LYS A 47 13.83 4.85 5.11
C LYS A 47 15.03 3.98 4.76
N TYR A 48 14.80 2.88 4.03
CA TYR A 48 15.88 2.19 3.33
C TYR A 48 16.66 3.22 2.51
N ARG A 49 17.98 3.26 2.69
CA ARG A 49 18.87 4.06 1.85
C ARG A 49 19.16 3.25 0.59
N GLU A 50 19.04 3.88 -0.56
CA GLU A 50 19.47 3.27 -1.81
C GLU A 50 21.00 3.12 -1.75
N ILE A 51 21.47 1.88 -1.85
CA ILE A 51 22.88 1.54 -1.85
C ILE A 51 23.16 0.62 -3.03
N TYR A 52 24.37 0.72 -3.57
CA TYR A 52 24.88 -0.24 -4.52
C TYR A 52 25.75 -1.26 -3.77
N ILE A 53 25.36 -2.53 -3.81
CA ILE A 53 26.12 -3.65 -3.24
C ILE A 53 26.38 -4.69 -4.32
N ARG A 54 27.61 -5.22 -4.36
CA ARG A 54 27.93 -6.38 -5.21
C ARG A 54 27.74 -7.65 -4.39
N LEU A 55 26.80 -8.49 -4.80
CA LEU A 55 26.58 -9.80 -4.21
C LEU A 55 27.14 -10.87 -5.14
N HIS A 56 27.76 -11.90 -4.56
CA HIS A 56 28.16 -13.07 -5.32
C HIS A 56 26.91 -13.71 -5.97
N PRO A 57 26.94 -14.14 -7.25
CA PRO A 57 25.75 -14.67 -7.94
C PRO A 57 25.03 -15.80 -7.19
N LYS A 58 25.79 -16.73 -6.59
CA LYS A 58 25.24 -17.80 -5.74
C LYS A 58 24.45 -17.26 -4.53
N ALA A 59 24.89 -16.18 -3.92
CA ALA A 59 24.19 -15.56 -2.79
C ALA A 59 22.87 -14.90 -3.25
N LEU A 60 22.86 -14.30 -4.45
CA LEU A 60 21.65 -13.73 -5.04
C LEU A 60 20.61 -14.81 -5.34
N GLU A 61 21.01 -15.93 -5.93
CA GLU A 61 20.12 -17.06 -6.22
C GLU A 61 19.58 -17.70 -4.93
N TRP A 62 20.43 -17.88 -3.92
CA TRP A 62 19.99 -18.32 -2.60
C TRP A 62 18.95 -17.36 -2.01
N ALA A 63 19.20 -16.04 -2.03
CA ALA A 63 18.27 -15.04 -1.52
C ALA A 63 16.92 -15.06 -2.24
N ARG A 64 16.92 -15.23 -3.57
CA ARG A 64 15.69 -15.39 -4.38
C ARG A 64 14.89 -16.62 -3.96
N ALA A 65 15.55 -17.76 -3.76
CA ALA A 65 14.90 -18.99 -3.34
C ALA A 65 14.26 -18.86 -1.95
N GLN A 66 14.98 -18.26 -0.99
CA GLN A 66 14.45 -18.04 0.36
C GLN A 66 13.29 -17.05 0.38
N ALA A 67 13.41 -15.94 -0.35
CA ALA A 67 12.36 -14.94 -0.45
C ALA A 67 11.07 -15.51 -1.06
N LYS A 68 11.19 -16.35 -2.10
CA LYS A 68 10.05 -17.06 -2.71
C LYS A 68 9.34 -17.97 -1.70
N ARG A 69 10.08 -18.72 -0.88
CA ARG A 69 9.50 -19.58 0.17
C ARG A 69 8.70 -18.79 1.21
N ARG A 70 9.08 -17.55 1.47
CA ARG A 70 8.44 -16.65 2.45
C ARG A 70 7.38 -15.72 1.84
N GLY A 71 7.22 -15.70 0.52
CA GLY A 71 6.30 -14.78 -0.17
C GLY A 71 6.72 -13.30 -0.08
N ILE A 72 8.01 -13.02 0.10
CA ILE A 72 8.55 -11.65 0.20
C ILE A 72 9.51 -11.35 -0.97
N GLY A 73 9.88 -10.08 -1.15
CA GLY A 73 10.88 -9.68 -2.14
C GLY A 73 12.30 -10.10 -1.73
N TYR A 74 13.15 -10.45 -2.71
CA TYR A 74 14.54 -10.86 -2.43
C TYR A 74 15.35 -9.76 -1.73
N GLN A 75 15.08 -8.48 -2.05
CA GLN A 75 15.73 -7.34 -1.38
C GLN A 75 15.30 -7.22 0.09
N THR A 76 14.03 -7.51 0.39
CA THR A 76 13.54 -7.58 1.78
C THR A 76 14.27 -8.67 2.55
N PHE A 77 14.38 -9.86 1.96
CA PHE A 77 15.10 -10.98 2.58
C PHE A 77 16.59 -10.68 2.83
N ILE A 78 17.27 -10.06 1.86
CA ILE A 78 18.66 -9.60 2.02
C ILE A 78 18.76 -8.61 3.18
N ASN A 79 17.88 -7.61 3.23
CA ASN A 79 17.89 -6.61 4.30
C ASN A 79 17.62 -7.22 5.67
N GLU A 80 16.65 -8.12 5.80
CA GLU A 80 16.39 -8.85 7.06
C GLU A 80 17.60 -9.66 7.52
N THR A 81 18.27 -10.33 6.57
CA THR A 81 19.48 -11.12 6.86
C THR A 81 20.61 -10.22 7.34
N LEU A 82 20.88 -9.10 6.66
CA LEU A 82 21.90 -8.14 7.07
C LEU A 82 21.57 -7.49 8.43
N LEU A 83 20.29 -7.19 8.66
CA LEU A 83 19.82 -6.59 9.91
C LEU A 83 20.03 -7.55 11.10
N HIS A 84 19.79 -8.86 10.90
CA HIS A 84 20.03 -9.87 11.93
C HIS A 84 21.50 -9.94 12.37
N HIS A 85 22.45 -9.60 11.50
CA HIS A 85 23.88 -9.57 11.83
C HIS A 85 24.36 -8.22 12.39
N ALA A 86 23.54 -7.17 12.27
CA ALA A 86 23.87 -5.82 12.72
C ALA A 86 23.38 -5.52 14.15
N ILE A 87 22.52 -6.38 14.69
CA ILE A 87 21.95 -6.35 16.05
C ILE A 87 22.59 -7.48 16.85
#